data_AF-A0A7S4FJJ3-F1
#
_entry.id   AF-A0A7S4FJJ3-F1
#
_cell.length_a   1.000
_cell.length_b   1.000
_cell.length_c   1.000
_cell.angle_alpha   90.00
_cell.angle_beta   90.00
_cell.angle_gamma   90.00
#
_symmetry.space_group_name_H-M   'P 1'
#
loop_
_entity.id
_entity.type
_entity.pdbx_description
1 polymer ?
#
loop_
_entity_poly.entity_id
_entity_poly.type
_entity_poly.pdbx_seq_one_letter_code
_entity_poly.pdbx_strand_id
1 'polypeptide(L)'
;AGSTDGPHNIDCVRSKMLRLFGSSNKYNIMKKKVRNWKELVAKHAFILSPRGYGHGSIRLTEVVLMGRIPIVVGTWFWIPYPEMTNFTTSILSIHRDQMHKIERYLQPETQDSIRERIEKLRTVRHHFSTQGIIQYIWDFVSEARPGHI
;
A
#
# COMPACT_ATOMS: atom_id res chain seq x y z
N ALA A 1 14.37 13.35 33.58
CA ALA A 1 13.86 14.44 32.73
C ALA A 1 14.78 14.53 31.51
N GLY A 2 14.22 14.36 30.32
CA GLY A 2 14.96 14.28 29.06
C GLY A 2 14.00 13.97 27.93
N SER A 3 13.08 14.90 27.67
CA SER A 3 12.11 14.85 26.58
C SER A 3 12.85 14.89 25.24
N THR A 4 12.85 13.79 24.50
CA THR A 4 13.35 13.71 23.12
C THR A 4 12.26 14.05 22.10
N ASP A 5 11.50 15.11 22.38
CA ASP A 5 10.47 15.63 21.48
C ASP A 5 11.06 16.81 20.69
N GLY A 6 11.82 16.48 19.64
CA GLY A 6 12.11 17.38 18.53
C GLY A 6 11.12 17.17 17.38
N PRO A 7 10.87 18.18 16.52
CA PRO A 7 9.83 18.13 15.47
C PRO A 7 10.11 17.14 14.32
N HIS A 8 11.16 16.31 14.45
CA HIS A 8 11.60 15.34 13.45
C HIS A 8 11.61 13.89 13.93
N ASN A 9 11.00 13.58 15.08
CA ASN A 9 10.85 12.20 15.53
C ASN A 9 9.67 11.50 14.83
N ILE A 10 9.74 11.37 13.49
CA ILE A 10 8.86 10.45 12.76
C ILE A 10 9.36 9.05 13.10
N ASP A 11 8.84 8.48 14.18
CA ASP A 11 8.87 7.04 14.38
C ASP A 11 8.44 6.39 13.07
N CYS A 12 9.35 5.70 12.39
CA CYS A 12 9.05 5.15 11.07
C CYS A 12 7.80 4.26 11.19
N VAL A 13 6.91 4.30 10.20
CA VAL A 13 5.61 3.59 10.24
C VAL A 13 5.79 2.13 10.66
N ARG A 14 6.89 1.50 10.22
CA ARG A 14 7.30 0.16 10.60
C ARG A 14 7.56 -0.01 12.10
N SER A 15 8.31 0.88 12.74
CA SER A 15 8.57 0.83 14.19
C SER A 15 7.29 0.98 14.99
N LYS A 16 6.40 1.90 14.59
CA LYS A 16 5.08 2.09 15.23
C LYS A 16 4.20 0.84 15.06
N MET A 17 4.17 0.23 13.87
CA MET A 17 3.48 -1.05 13.64
C MET A 17 4.00 -2.18 14.52
N LEU A 18 5.31 -2.31 14.64
CA LEU A 18 5.92 -3.36 15.45
C LEU A 18 5.57 -3.20 16.93
N ARG A 19 5.48 -1.96 17.44
CA ARG A 19 5.02 -1.72 18.81
C ARG A 19 3.55 -2.06 19.01
N LEU A 20 2.68 -1.70 18.06
CA LEU A 20 1.23 -1.88 18.18
C LEU A 20 0.78 -3.33 17.98
N PHE A 21 1.36 -4.03 17.01
CA PHE A 21 0.90 -5.36 16.60
C PHE A 21 1.88 -6.48 16.96
N GLY A 22 3.13 -6.14 17.31
CA GLY A 22 4.23 -7.09 17.56
C GLY A 22 3.94 -8.15 18.61
N SER A 23 3.10 -7.81 19.59
CA SER A 23 2.77 -8.67 20.74
C SER A 23 1.47 -9.44 20.56
N SER A 24 0.76 -9.26 19.45
CA SER A 24 -0.56 -9.87 19.24
C SER A 24 -0.46 -11.14 18.39
N ASN A 25 -1.04 -12.24 18.88
CA ASN A 25 -1.12 -13.51 18.15
C ASN A 25 -2.06 -13.48 16.93
N LYS A 26 -2.80 -12.38 16.75
CA LYS A 26 -3.71 -12.17 15.61
C LYS A 26 -2.98 -11.79 14.33
N TYR A 27 -1.77 -11.25 14.43
CA TYR A 27 -1.03 -10.70 13.30
C TYR A 27 0.23 -11.51 13.01
N ASN A 28 0.37 -11.97 11.77
CA ASN A 28 1.61 -12.62 11.34
C ASN A 28 2.64 -11.55 10.93
N ILE A 29 3.56 -11.23 11.85
CA ILE A 29 4.60 -10.21 11.61
C ILE A 29 5.89 -10.86 11.17
N MET A 30 6.23 -10.63 9.91
CA MET A 30 7.38 -11.23 9.27
C MET A 30 8.61 -10.34 9.47
N LYS A 31 9.50 -10.77 10.37
CA LYS A 31 10.75 -10.05 10.70
C LYS A 31 11.93 -10.42 9.79
N LYS A 32 11.84 -11.54 9.08
CA LYS A 32 12.87 -12.07 8.16
C LYS A 32 12.28 -12.31 6.77
N LYS A 33 13.15 -12.41 5.76
CA LYS A 33 12.76 -12.80 4.40
C LYS A 33 12.13 -14.18 4.45
N VAL A 34 10.90 -14.31 3.96
CA VAL A 34 10.20 -15.59 3.92
C VAL A 34 10.26 -16.15 2.51
N ARG A 35 10.69 -17.41 2.44
CA ARG A 35 10.90 -18.12 1.17
C ARG A 35 9.59 -18.30 0.39
N ASN A 36 8.49 -18.53 1.10
CA ASN A 36 7.15 -18.77 0.54
C ASN A 36 6.23 -17.55 0.67
N TRP A 37 6.77 -16.35 0.41
CA TRP A 37 6.04 -15.09 0.57
C TRP A 37 4.78 -15.04 -0.31
N LYS A 38 4.87 -15.52 -1.56
CA LYS A 38 3.76 -15.48 -2.52
C LYS A 38 2.58 -16.33 -2.04
N GLU A 39 2.87 -17.54 -1.58
CA GLU A 39 1.87 -18.49 -1.06
C GLU A 39 1.20 -17.97 0.20
N LEU A 40 1.96 -17.28 1.06
CA LEU A 40 1.41 -16.66 2.26
C LEU A 40 0.47 -15.51 1.91
N VAL A 41 0.90 -14.58 1.04
CA VAL A 41 0.07 -13.45 0.61
C VAL A 41 -1.20 -13.92 -0.09
N ALA A 42 -1.12 -14.99 -0.89
CA ALA A 42 -2.27 -15.52 -1.61
C ALA A 42 -3.44 -15.94 -0.70
N LYS A 43 -3.17 -16.21 0.59
CA LYS A 43 -4.18 -16.59 1.60
C LYS A 43 -4.94 -15.41 2.20
N HIS A 44 -4.52 -14.18 1.93
CA HIS A 44 -5.08 -12.98 2.56
C HIS A 44 -5.63 -12.03 1.51
N ALA A 45 -6.87 -11.56 1.71
CA ALA A 45 -7.47 -10.56 0.84
C ALA A 45 -6.82 -9.18 1.00
N PHE A 46 -6.54 -8.79 2.25
CA PHE A 46 -5.92 -7.52 2.60
C PHE A 46 -4.46 -7.70 3.01
N ILE A 47 -3.56 -6.85 2.50
CA ILE A 47 -2.14 -6.87 2.82
C ILE A 47 -1.68 -5.49 3.29
N LEU A 48 -1.08 -5.47 4.47
CA LEU A 48 -0.49 -4.27 5.05
C LEU A 48 0.71 -3.81 4.23
N SER A 49 0.62 -2.59 3.71
CA SER A 49 1.57 -1.97 2.80
C SER A 49 2.10 -0.66 3.39
N PRO A 50 2.77 -0.70 4.56
CA PRO A 50 3.26 0.50 5.21
C PRO A 50 4.27 1.20 4.30
N ARG A 51 4.19 2.53 4.22
CA ARG A 51 5.20 3.30 3.52
C ARG A 51 6.50 3.33 4.34
N GLY A 52 7.62 3.34 3.62
CA GLY A 52 8.94 3.62 4.18
C GLY A 52 9.17 5.12 4.35
N TYR A 53 10.43 5.53 4.32
CA TYR A 53 10.82 6.95 4.33
C TYR A 53 10.45 7.69 3.03
N GLY A 54 10.30 6.97 1.91
CA GLY A 54 9.91 7.55 0.62
C GLY A 54 8.40 7.75 0.42
N HIS A 55 8.03 8.47 -0.64
CA HIS A 55 6.64 8.71 -1.01
C HIS A 55 5.94 7.46 -1.58
N GLY A 56 6.70 6.52 -2.15
CA GLY A 56 6.18 5.25 -2.68
C GLY A 56 6.22 4.10 -1.69
N SER A 57 5.49 3.03 -2.00
CA SER A 57 5.57 1.74 -1.32
C SER A 57 5.75 0.64 -2.35
N ILE A 58 6.92 -0.02 -2.38
CA ILE A 58 7.13 -1.18 -3.26
C ILE A 58 6.11 -2.28 -2.92
N ARG A 59 5.75 -2.39 -1.64
CA ARG A 59 4.75 -3.35 -1.17
C ARG A 59 3.38 -3.09 -1.80
N LEU A 60 3.00 -1.83 -2.01
CA LEU A 60 1.75 -1.48 -2.69
C LEU A 60 1.72 -2.09 -4.09
N THR A 61 2.76 -1.87 -4.90
CA THR A 61 2.88 -2.42 -6.26
C THR A 61 2.81 -3.95 -6.26
N GLU A 62 3.57 -4.62 -5.39
CA GLU A 62 3.57 -6.08 -5.30
C GLU A 62 2.18 -6.64 -4.95
N VAL A 63 1.48 -6.00 -4.01
CA VAL A 63 0.16 -6.42 -3.53
C VAL A 63 -0.88 -6.28 -4.64
N VAL A 64 -0.88 -5.15 -5.36
CA VAL A 64 -1.74 -4.94 -6.54
C VAL A 64 -1.44 -5.97 -7.62
N LEU A 65 -0.15 -6.21 -7.91
CA LEU A 65 0.27 -7.23 -8.87
C LEU A 65 -0.10 -8.65 -8.46
N MET A 66 -0.31 -8.93 -7.18
CA MET A 66 -0.82 -10.21 -6.68
C MET A 66 -2.35 -10.30 -6.62
N GLY A 67 -3.06 -9.25 -7.07
CA GLY A 67 -4.52 -9.18 -7.04
C GLY A 67 -5.09 -9.09 -5.62
N ARG A 68 -4.35 -8.47 -4.70
CA ARG A 68 -4.72 -8.31 -3.29
C ARG A 68 -4.97 -6.85 -2.97
N ILE A 69 -5.74 -6.60 -1.91
CA ILE A 69 -6.15 -5.27 -1.48
C ILE A 69 -5.07 -4.67 -0.57
N PRO A 70 -4.39 -3.59 -0.98
CA PRO A 70 -3.37 -2.97 -0.15
C PRO A 70 -3.99 -2.07 0.93
N ILE A 71 -3.50 -2.21 2.15
CA ILE A 71 -3.71 -1.26 3.25
C ILE A 71 -2.47 -0.37 3.34
N VAL A 72 -2.53 0.79 2.72
CA VAL A 72 -1.47 1.79 2.71
C VAL A 72 -1.49 2.56 4.02
N VAL A 73 -0.35 2.59 4.72
CA VAL A 73 -0.21 3.33 5.97
C VAL A 73 0.92 4.35 5.85
N GLY A 74 0.61 5.62 6.09
CA GLY A 74 1.55 6.73 5.91
C GLY A 74 1.09 8.05 6.53
N THR A 75 1.92 9.08 6.44
CA THR A 75 1.59 10.46 6.86
C THR A 75 0.99 11.26 5.70
N TRP A 76 1.63 11.16 4.53
CA TRP A 76 1.20 11.78 3.28
C TRP A 76 0.84 10.66 2.31
N PHE A 77 -0.15 10.83 1.44
CA PHE A 77 -0.51 9.81 0.46
C PHE A 77 -0.20 10.33 -0.93
N TRP A 78 0.91 9.87 -1.51
CA TRP A 78 1.10 9.96 -2.94
C TRP A 78 0.66 8.64 -3.54
N ILE A 79 -0.61 8.59 -3.93
CA ILE A 79 -1.21 7.41 -4.53
C ILE A 79 -0.79 7.40 -6.02
N PRO A 80 -0.16 6.31 -6.51
CA PRO A 80 0.09 6.17 -7.94
C PRO A 80 -1.21 6.22 -8.74
N TYR A 81 -1.19 6.83 -9.92
CA TYR A 81 -2.35 6.88 -10.81
C TYR A 81 -3.64 7.39 -10.11
N PRO A 82 -3.62 8.60 -9.50
CA PRO A 82 -4.77 9.14 -8.78
C PRO A 82 -6.03 9.28 -9.66
N GLU A 83 -5.86 9.40 -10.97
CA GLU A 83 -6.91 9.42 -11.99
C GLU A 83 -7.63 8.08 -12.17
N MET A 84 -7.03 6.96 -11.75
CA MET A 84 -7.63 5.63 -11.87
C MET A 84 -8.58 5.36 -10.71
N THR A 85 -9.86 5.73 -10.86
CA THR A 85 -10.91 5.55 -9.83
C THR A 85 -11.03 4.10 -9.34
N ASN A 86 -10.90 3.12 -10.24
CA ASN A 86 -10.92 1.70 -9.86
C ASN A 86 -9.76 1.33 -8.92
N PHE A 87 -8.61 1.99 -9.05
CA PHE A 87 -7.50 1.80 -8.12
C PHE A 87 -7.77 2.51 -6.79
N THR A 88 -8.02 3.82 -6.83
CA THR A 88 -8.10 4.67 -5.62
C THR A 88 -9.23 4.26 -4.69
N THR A 89 -10.37 3.82 -5.23
CA THR A 89 -11.52 3.32 -4.42
C THR A 89 -11.30 1.91 -3.86
N SER A 90 -10.38 1.15 -4.43
CA SER A 90 -10.12 -0.24 -4.04
C SER A 90 -9.01 -0.41 -3.02
N ILE A 91 -8.20 0.62 -2.75
CA ILE A 91 -7.17 0.58 -1.71
C ILE A 91 -7.69 1.15 -0.38
N LEU A 92 -7.06 0.79 0.74
CA LEU A 92 -7.33 1.43 2.03
C LEU A 92 -6.14 2.32 2.41
N SER A 93 -6.37 3.61 2.59
CA SER A 93 -5.34 4.57 3.02
C SER A 93 -5.60 4.99 4.45
N ILE A 94 -4.65 4.72 5.35
CA ILE A 94 -4.80 4.94 6.80
C ILE A 94 -3.66 5.81 7.30
N HIS A 95 -4.00 6.93 7.92
CA HIS A 95 -2.98 7.82 8.50
C HIS A 95 -2.23 7.07 9.62
N ARG A 96 -0.91 7.29 9.73
CA ARG A 96 -0.06 6.58 10.72
C ARG A 96 -0.56 6.69 12.16
N ASP A 97 -1.26 7.76 12.50
CA ASP A 97 -1.81 7.96 13.85
C ASP A 97 -3.13 7.25 14.09
N GLN A 98 -3.82 6.85 13.01
CA GLN A 98 -5.04 6.05 13.04
C GLN A 98 -4.77 4.55 12.89
N MET A 99 -3.51 4.14 12.87
CA MET A 99 -3.09 2.75 12.66
C MET A 99 -3.71 1.76 13.67
N HIS A 100 -3.90 2.19 14.93
CA HIS A 100 -4.58 1.39 15.96
C HIS A 100 -6.04 1.07 15.62
N LYS A 101 -6.65 1.77 14.64
CA LYS A 101 -8.02 1.58 14.18
C LYS A 101 -8.12 0.69 12.93
N ILE A 102 -7.02 0.11 12.44
CA ILE A 102 -7.01 -0.75 11.23
C ILE A 102 -8.11 -1.81 11.29
N GLU A 103 -8.30 -2.48 12.43
CA GLU A 103 -9.35 -3.49 12.58
C GLU A 103 -10.74 -2.92 12.32
N ARG A 104 -11.03 -1.71 12.82
CA ARG A 104 -12.33 -1.05 12.62
C ARG A 104 -12.59 -0.74 11.15
N TYR A 105 -11.56 -0.44 10.37
CA TYR A 105 -11.70 -0.23 8.92
C TYR A 105 -11.96 -1.54 8.15
N LEU A 106 -11.63 -2.69 8.73
CA LEU A 106 -11.82 -4.00 8.11
C LEU A 106 -13.11 -4.72 8.56
N GLN A 107 -13.67 -4.35 9.72
CA GLN A 107 -14.88 -4.95 10.30
C GLN A 107 -16.17 -4.83 9.46
N PRO A 108 -16.43 -3.73 8.70
CA PRO A 108 -17.66 -3.62 7.93
C PRO A 108 -17.59 -4.30 6.54
N GLU A 109 -16.47 -4.89 6.16
CA GLU A 109 -16.25 -5.39 4.79
C GLU A 109 -16.94 -6.75 4.57
N THR A 110 -17.92 -6.78 3.67
CA THR A 110 -18.57 -8.02 3.22
C THR A 110 -17.70 -8.76 2.20
N GLN A 111 -17.89 -10.08 2.06
CA GLN A 111 -17.17 -10.85 1.04
C GLN A 111 -17.43 -10.34 -0.38
N ASP A 112 -18.63 -9.82 -0.66
CA ASP A 112 -18.95 -9.24 -1.96
C ASP A 112 -18.23 -7.92 -2.20
N SER A 113 -18.13 -7.05 -1.18
CA SER A 113 -17.35 -5.82 -1.29
C SER A 113 -15.85 -6.10 -1.52
N ILE A 114 -15.31 -7.09 -0.81
CA ILE A 114 -13.94 -7.56 -1.03
C ILE A 114 -13.73 -8.06 -2.47
N ARG A 115 -14.67 -8.87 -2.97
CA ARG A 115 -14.62 -9.39 -4.35
C ARG A 115 -14.66 -8.26 -5.38
N GLU A 116 -15.55 -7.28 -5.18
CA GLU A 116 -15.68 -6.11 -6.06
C GLU A 116 -14.36 -5.31 -6.12
N ARG A 117 -13.73 -5.05 -4.97
CA ARG A 117 -12.45 -4.33 -4.90
C ARG A 117 -11.33 -5.09 -5.59
N ILE A 118 -11.28 -6.42 -5.43
CA ILE A 118 -10.31 -7.26 -6.14
C ILE A 118 -10.54 -7.19 -7.66
N GLU A 119 -11.78 -7.20 -8.11
CA GLU A 119 -12.09 -7.11 -9.55
C GLU A 119 -11.71 -5.75 -10.13
N LYS A 120 -12.01 -4.65 -9.43
CA LYS A 120 -11.55 -3.31 -9.80
C LYS A 120 -10.01 -3.25 -9.88
N LEU A 121 -9.30 -3.81 -8.91
CA LEU A 121 -7.84 -3.89 -8.94
C LEU A 121 -7.33 -4.72 -10.12
N ARG A 122 -8.04 -5.77 -10.53
CA ARG A 122 -7.69 -6.58 -11.70
C ARG A 122 -7.65 -5.74 -12.98
N THR A 123 -8.60 -4.81 -13.14
CA THR A 123 -8.65 -3.93 -14.33
C THR A 123 -7.43 -3.01 -14.46
N VAL A 124 -6.89 -2.53 -13.34
CA VAL A 124 -5.77 -1.56 -13.31
C VAL A 124 -4.40 -2.22 -13.11
N ARG A 125 -4.38 -3.52 -12.79
CA ARG A 125 -3.17 -4.27 -12.42
C ARG A 125 -2.04 -4.14 -13.44
N HIS A 126 -2.36 -4.08 -14.73
CA HIS A 126 -1.38 -4.03 -15.81
C HIS A 126 -0.51 -2.76 -15.77
N HIS A 127 -1.02 -1.64 -15.28
CA HIS A 127 -0.25 -0.40 -15.09
C HIS A 127 0.89 -0.56 -14.07
N PHE A 128 0.74 -1.46 -13.11
CA PHE A 128 1.75 -1.75 -12.08
C PHE A 128 2.80 -2.76 -12.54
N SER A 129 2.65 -3.33 -13.74
CA SER A 129 3.65 -4.24 -14.31
C SER A 129 4.87 -3.47 -14.83
N THR A 130 5.99 -4.16 -15.04
CA THR A 130 7.18 -3.54 -15.66
C THR A 130 6.84 -2.89 -16.99
N GLN A 131 6.06 -3.55 -17.84
CA GLN A 131 5.64 -2.98 -19.13
C GLN A 131 4.73 -1.76 -18.95
N GLY A 132 3.74 -1.83 -18.04
CA GLY A 132 2.86 -0.71 -17.75
C GLY A 132 3.59 0.52 -17.22
N ILE A 133 4.58 0.31 -16.34
CA ILE A 133 5.43 1.38 -15.81
C ILE A 133 6.29 1.99 -16.92
N ILE A 134 6.91 1.15 -17.77
CA ILE A 134 7.71 1.63 -18.91
C ILE A 134 6.84 2.45 -19.86
N GLN A 135 5.63 1.95 -20.19
CA GLN A 135 4.71 2.67 -21.05
C GLN A 135 4.31 4.02 -20.45
N TYR A 136 3.96 4.06 -19.17
CA TYR A 136 3.63 5.31 -18.49
C TYR A 136 4.78 6.33 -18.53
N ILE A 137 6.02 5.88 -18.28
CA ILE A 137 7.19 6.74 -18.37
C ILE A 137 7.40 7.22 -19.81
N TRP A 138 7.22 6.32 -20.78
CA TRP A 138 7.35 6.66 -22.19
C TRP A 138 6.34 7.72 -22.63
N ASP A 139 5.07 7.56 -22.25
CA ASP A 139 4.00 8.51 -22.55
C ASP A 139 4.30 9.87 -21.92
N PHE A 140 4.65 9.89 -20.63
CA PHE A 140 5.03 11.10 -19.92
C PHE A 140 6.20 11.83 -20.59
N VAL A 141 7.27 11.11 -20.95
CA VAL A 141 8.45 11.69 -21.62
C VAL A 141 8.13 12.13 -23.05
N SER A 142 7.21 11.46 -23.73
CA SER A 142 6.81 11.81 -25.09
C SER A 142 5.93 13.07 -25.12
N GLU A 143 5.01 13.21 -24.16
CA GLU A 143 4.19 14.40 -23.96
C GLU A 143 5.03 15.59 -23.46
N ALA A 144 6.04 15.34 -22.62
CA ALA A 144 6.93 16.36 -22.08
C ALA A 144 8.01 16.86 -23.07
N ARG A 145 7.99 16.40 -24.34
CA ARG A 145 8.82 16.95 -25.43
C ARG A 145 8.02 18.01 -26.23
N PRO A 146 8.03 19.30 -25.84
CA PRO A 146 7.58 20.35 -26.74
C PRO A 146 8.62 20.51 -27.86
N GLY A 147 8.22 20.15 -29.09
CA GLY A 147 9.10 20.17 -30.27
C GLY A 147 8.46 19.73 -31.60
N HIS A 148 7.16 19.42 -31.61
CA HIS A 148 6.31 19.78 -32.75
C HIS A 148 5.60 21.10 -32.37
N ILE A 149 6.37 22.19 -32.42
CA ILE A 149 5.91 23.58 -32.55
C ILE A 149 6.87 24.22 -33.56
#